data_AF-A0A929KAK7-F1
#
_entry.id   AF-A0A929KAK7-F1
#
_cell.length_a   1.000
_cell.length_b   1.000
_cell.length_c   1.000
_cell.angle_alpha   90.00
_cell.angle_beta   90.00
_cell.angle_gamma   90.00
#
_symmetry.space_group_name_H-M   'P 1'
#
loop_
_entity.id
_entity.type
_entity.pdbx_description
1 polymer ?
#
loop_
_entity_poly.entity_id
_entity_poly.type
_entity_poly.pdbx_seq_one_letter_code
_entity_poly.pdbx_strand_id
1 'polypeptide(L)'
;RLKRVVLFGSRSRGDFYPHSDIDLLLISDEFPDDWFKRQAKLYFLKLKQIEPIGYTTDEIRRMIEKGNTFIENVFREGKDIELNKFQVRMQ
;
A
#
# COMPACT_ATOMS: atom_id res chain seq x y z
N ARG A 1 5.22 -10.60 -6.61
CA ARG A 1 5.05 -11.09 -5.22
C ARG A 1 5.20 -9.88 -4.31
N LEU A 2 4.22 -9.66 -3.43
CA LEU A 2 4.31 -8.58 -2.44
C LEU A 2 5.46 -8.84 -1.47
N LYS A 3 6.27 -7.80 -1.22
CA LYS A 3 7.36 -7.78 -0.24
C LYS A 3 6.92 -7.19 1.08
N ARG A 4 6.07 -6.16 1.05
CA ARG A 4 5.56 -5.46 2.22
C ARG A 4 4.20 -4.86 1.91
N VAL A 5 3.33 -4.84 2.90
CA VAL A 5 2.04 -4.17 2.86
C VAL A 5 1.89 -3.34 4.12
N VAL A 6 1.58 -2.06 3.96
CA VAL A 6 1.41 -1.14 5.08
C VAL A 6 0.02 -0.53 4.99
N LEU A 7 -0.79 -0.71 6.04
CA LEU A 7 -1.99 0.10 6.25
C LEU A 7 -1.54 1.49 6.66
N PHE A 8 -2.00 2.53 5.96
CA PHE A 8 -1.72 3.90 6.32
C PHE A 8 -3.00 4.73 6.39
N GLY A 9 -2.85 6.04 6.53
CA GLY A 9 -3.98 6.97 6.55
C GLY A 9 -4.81 6.86 7.83
N SER A 10 -6.05 7.32 7.73
CA SER A 10 -6.90 7.56 8.91
C SER A 10 -7.22 6.28 9.69
N ARG A 11 -7.36 5.16 8.98
CA ARG A 11 -7.61 3.86 9.61
C ARG A 11 -6.38 3.31 10.34
N SER A 12 -5.17 3.65 9.90
CA SER A 12 -3.96 3.31 10.67
C SER A 12 -3.87 4.14 11.95
N ARG A 13 -4.09 5.47 11.85
CA ARG A 13 -4.02 6.42 12.97
C ARG A 13 -5.14 6.28 13.99
N GLY A 14 -6.32 5.80 13.57
CA GLY A 14 -7.50 5.66 14.42
C GLY A 14 -8.44 6.88 14.40
N ASP A 15 -8.20 7.85 13.53
CA ASP A 15 -9.00 9.08 13.35
C ASP A 15 -9.94 8.98 12.12
N PHE A 16 -10.36 7.77 11.76
CA PHE A 16 -11.21 7.50 10.59
C PHE A 16 -12.70 7.74 10.86
N TYR A 17 -13.44 8.02 9.79
CA TYR A 17 -14.91 8.08 9.77
C TYR A 17 -15.49 6.80 9.14
N PRO A 18 -16.79 6.50 9.31
CA PRO A 18 -17.41 5.29 8.76
C PRO A 18 -17.22 5.07 7.26
N HIS A 19 -17.06 6.15 6.49
CA HIS A 19 -16.87 6.13 5.04
C HIS A 19 -15.41 6.35 4.60
N SER A 20 -14.46 6.42 5.54
CA SER A 20 -13.05 6.58 5.21
C SER A 20 -12.52 5.36 4.48
N ASP A 21 -11.69 5.60 3.47
CA ASP A 21 -11.00 4.55 2.74
C ASP A 21 -9.99 3.78 3.63
N ILE A 22 -9.62 2.60 3.15
CA ILE A 22 -8.56 1.72 3.64
C ILE A 22 -7.38 1.91 2.70
N ASP A 23 -6.47 2.79 3.11
CA ASP A 23 -5.28 3.12 2.33
C ASP A 23 -4.19 2.05 2.52
N LEU A 24 -3.73 1.44 1.43
CA LEU A 24 -2.72 0.38 1.46
C LEU A 24 -1.52 0.74 0.60
N LEU A 25 -0.34 0.81 1.22
CA LEU A 25 0.93 0.85 0.49
C LEU A 25 1.34 -0.59 0.19
N LEU A 26 1.46 -0.91 -1.09
CA LEU A 26 1.94 -2.19 -1.60
C LEU A 26 3.36 -2.03 -2.13
N ILE A 27 4.29 -2.85 -1.66
CA ILE A 27 5.67 -2.87 -2.16
C ILE A 27 5.96 -4.20 -2.86
N SER A 28 6.36 -4.13 -4.13
CA SER A 28 6.70 -5.30 -4.95
C SER A 28 7.64 -4.89 -6.08
N ASP A 29 8.70 -5.67 -6.32
CA ASP A 29 9.62 -5.43 -7.44
C ASP A 29 9.12 -6.04 -8.76
N GLU A 30 8.03 -6.81 -8.73
CA GLU A 30 7.34 -7.32 -9.93
C GLU A 30 6.35 -6.31 -10.53
N PHE A 31 6.30 -5.10 -9.97
CA PHE A 31 5.45 -4.04 -10.49
C PHE A 31 5.99 -3.51 -11.84
N PRO A 32 5.12 -3.18 -12.82
CA PRO A 32 5.57 -2.54 -14.06
C PRO A 32 6.27 -1.21 -13.77
N ASP A 33 7.33 -0.89 -14.51
CA ASP A 33 8.11 0.36 -14.32
C ASP A 33 7.27 1.63 -14.50
N ASP A 34 6.27 1.58 -15.39
CA ASP A 34 5.34 2.68 -15.61
C ASP A 34 4.40 2.84 -14.40
N TRP A 35 4.66 3.88 -13.60
CA TRP A 35 3.90 4.21 -12.40
C TRP A 35 2.40 4.38 -12.69
N PHE A 36 2.04 5.08 -13.77
CA PHE A 36 0.64 5.36 -14.10
C PHE A 36 -0.10 4.08 -14.51
N LYS A 37 0.50 3.26 -15.37
CA LYS A 37 -0.09 1.96 -15.75
C LYS A 37 -0.27 1.05 -14.52
N ARG A 38 0.69 1.08 -13.60
CA ARG A 38 0.61 0.34 -12.35
C ARG A 38 -0.52 0.84 -11.44
N GLN A 39 -0.61 2.15 -11.18
CA GLN A 39 -1.69 2.69 -10.36
C GLN A 39 -3.05 2.46 -11.02
N ALA A 40 -3.15 2.54 -12.35
CA ALA A 40 -4.39 2.21 -13.06
C ALA A 40 -4.80 0.75 -12.82
N LYS A 41 -3.86 -0.20 -12.91
CA LYS A 41 -4.14 -1.62 -12.60
C LYS A 41 -4.61 -1.81 -11.15
N LEU A 42 -3.95 -1.14 -10.20
CA LEU A 42 -4.32 -1.19 -8.78
C LEU A 42 -5.69 -0.54 -8.53
N TYR A 43 -6.01 0.54 -9.25
CA TYR A 43 -7.30 1.21 -9.19
C TYR A 43 -8.44 0.27 -9.64
N PHE A 44 -8.24 -0.53 -10.69
CA PHE A 44 -9.25 -1.52 -11.10
C PHE A 44 -9.38 -2.72 -10.15
N LEU A 45 -8.42 -2.92 -9.25
CA LEU A 45 -8.51 -3.89 -8.15
C LEU A 45 -9.20 -3.32 -6.91
N LYS A 46 -9.63 -2.04 -6.92
CA LYS A 46 -10.35 -1.44 -5.79
C LYS A 46 -11.60 -2.24 -5.47
N LEU A 47 -11.62 -2.80 -4.27
CA LEU A 47 -12.80 -3.43 -3.68
C LEU A 47 -13.39 -2.45 -2.67
N LYS A 48 -14.58 -1.91 -2.96
CA LYS A 48 -15.30 -0.98 -2.09
C LYS A 48 -14.43 0.23 -1.68
N GLN A 49 -13.98 0.28 -0.43
CA GLN A 49 -13.26 1.37 0.21
C GLN A 49 -11.74 1.14 0.25
N ILE A 50 -11.20 0.15 -0.47
CA ILE A 50 -9.74 -0.11 -0.46
C ILE A 50 -9.07 0.77 -1.50
N GLU A 51 -8.07 1.56 -1.09
CA GLU A 51 -7.24 2.40 -1.96
C GLU A 51 -5.77 1.95 -1.93
N PRO A 52 -5.36 1.06 -2.85
CA PRO A 52 -3.98 0.62 -2.94
C PRO A 52 -3.11 1.61 -3.74
N ILE A 53 -1.90 1.84 -3.27
CA ILE A 53 -0.82 2.52 -4.00
C ILE A 53 0.43 1.63 -4.06
N GLY A 54 0.99 1.48 -5.26
CA GLY A 54 2.08 0.53 -5.51
C GLY A 54 3.42 1.18 -5.82
N TYR A 55 4.48 0.70 -5.16
CA TYR A 55 5.87 1.10 -5.42
C TYR A 55 6.83 -0.09 -5.43
N THR A 56 7.94 0.05 -6.16
CA THR A 56 9.08 -0.87 -6.07
C THR A 56 9.97 -0.52 -4.88
N THR A 57 10.82 -1.45 -4.45
CA THR A 57 11.77 -1.21 -3.35
C THR A 57 12.69 -0.02 -3.66
N ASP A 58 13.14 0.09 -4.91
CA ASP A 58 14.01 1.17 -5.36
C ASP A 58 13.33 2.53 -5.39
N GLU A 59 12.05 2.59 -5.76
CA GLU A 59 11.28 3.83 -5.66
C GLU A 59 11.12 4.29 -4.21
N ILE A 60 10.79 3.36 -3.31
CA ILE A 60 10.69 3.66 -1.87
C ILE A 60 12.02 4.20 -1.33
N ARG A 61 13.14 3.55 -1.65
CA ARG A 61 14.47 4.01 -1.24
C ARG A 61 14.74 5.44 -1.73
N ARG A 62 14.51 5.70 -3.02
CA ARG A 62 14.69 7.05 -3.60
C ARG A 62 13.77 8.10 -2.98
N MET A 63 12.54 7.72 -2.61
CA MET A 63 11.60 8.63 -1.95
C MET A 63 12.09 9.00 -0.55
N ILE A 64 12.60 8.04 0.23
CA ILE A 64 13.21 8.29 1.55
C ILE A 64 14.44 9.19 1.40
N GLU A 65 15.36 8.85 0.48
CA GLU A 65 16.59 9.65 0.23
C GLU A 65 16.30 11.10 -0.14
N LYS A 66 15.14 11.36 -0.77
CA LYS A 66 14.68 12.69 -1.18
C LYS A 66 13.84 13.41 -0.12
N GLY A 67 13.64 12.84 1.06
CA GLY A 67 12.79 13.44 2.10
C GLY A 67 11.32 13.54 1.67
N ASN A 68 10.82 12.55 0.94
CA ASN A 68 9.44 12.56 0.49
C ASN A 68 8.49 12.39 1.69
N THR A 69 7.81 13.48 2.05
CA THR A 69 6.96 13.53 3.26
C THR A 69 5.82 12.51 3.24
N PHE A 70 5.31 12.15 2.05
CA PHE A 70 4.28 11.12 1.96
C PHE A 70 4.81 9.77 2.46
N ILE A 71 5.95 9.29 1.96
CA ILE A 71 6.45 7.97 2.38
C ILE A 71 6.96 7.97 3.84
N GLU A 72 7.53 9.09 4.29
CA GLU A 72 7.93 9.27 5.68
C GLU A 72 6.73 9.17 6.63
N ASN A 73 5.63 9.86 6.31
CA ASN A 73 4.40 9.79 7.10
C ASN A 73 3.81 8.37 7.07
N VAL A 74 3.79 7.72 5.90
CA VAL A 74 3.31 6.33 5.76
C VAL A 74 4.10 5.39 6.67
N PHE A 75 5.43 5.48 6.74
CA PHE A 75 6.21 4.62 7.63
C PHE A 75 6.20 5.03 9.10
N ARG A 76 5.95 6.30 9.41
CA ARG A 76 5.83 6.78 10.79
C ARG A 76 4.49 6.37 11.42
N GLU A 77 3.40 6.44 10.67
CA GLU A 77 2.04 6.26 11.18
C GLU A 77 1.41 4.94 10.74
N GLY A 78 2.00 4.29 9.74
CA GLY A 78 1.49 3.06 9.15
C GLY A 78 1.72 1.83 10.01
N LYS A 79 0.88 0.82 9.79
CA LYS A 79 0.96 -0.49 10.44
C LYS A 79 1.23 -1.55 9.39
N ASP A 80 2.28 -2.34 9.61
CA ASP A 80 2.58 -3.49 8.77
C ASP A 80 1.47 -4.54 8.85
N ILE A 81 1.06 -5.04 7.69
CA ILE A 81 0.15 -6.19 7.58
C ILE A 81 1.00 -7.44 7.37
N GLU A 82 0.82 -8.43 8.23
CA GLU A 82 1.48 -9.72 8.09
C GLU A 82 1.03 -10.43 6.81
N LEU A 83 2.00 -10.76 5.95
CA LEU A 83 1.78 -11.54 4.73
C LEU A 83 1.70 -13.04 5.05
N ASN A 84 0.79 -13.42 5.94
CA ASN A 84 0.54 -14.83 6.22
C ASN A 84 -0.29 -15.43 5.09
N LYS A 85 0.11 -16.64 4.65
CA LYS A 85 -0.61 -17.40 3.61
C LYS A 85 -1.96 -17.84 4.18
N PHE A 86 -2.99 -17.03 4.00
CA PHE A 86 -4.36 -17.48 4.24
C PHE A 86 -4.67 -18.57 3.21
N GLN A 87 -4.64 -19.84 3.63
CA GLN A 87 -5.09 -20.95 2.81
C GLN A 87 -6.61 -21.00 2.89
N VAL A 88 -7.30 -20.49 1.87
CA VAL A 88 -8.72 -20.79 1.69
C VAL A 88 -8.80 -22.26 1.26
N ARG A 89 -9.14 -23.15 2.19
CA ARG A 89 -9.58 -24.50 1.84
C ARG A 89 -10.99 -24.40 1.29
N MET A 90 -11.15 -24.56 -0.02
CA MET A 90 -12.46 -24.82 -0.60
C MET A 90 -12.78 -26.30 -0.37
N GLN A 91 -13.92 -26.59 0.25
CA GLN A 91 -14.52 -27.93 0.29
C GLN A 91 -15.19 -28.23 -1.05
#